data_AF-A0A2W7AD07-F1
#
_entry.id   AF-A0A2W7AD07-F1
#
_cell.length_a   1.000
_cell.length_b   1.000
_cell.length_c   1.000
_cell.angle_alpha   90.00
_cell.angle_beta   90.00
_cell.angle_gamma   90.00
#
_symmetry.space_group_name_H-M   'P 1'
#
loop_
_entity.id
_entity.type
_entity.pdbx_description
1 polymer ?
#
loop_
_entity_poly.entity_id
_entity_poly.type
_entity_poly.pdbx_seq_one_letter_code
_entity_poly.pdbx_strand_id
1 'polypeptide(L)' 'MFEYLSPRSLATPQEVIEYLELQQAAQDFRLELEHRAKLGAYYQWYDQVSAENRRDLEQMQAEANLLAWFSRRSA' A
#
# COMPACT_ATOMS: atom_id res chain seq x y z
N MET A 1 10.92 -32.60 48.46
CA MET A 1 12.12 -31.91 47.94
C MET A 1 12.22 -32.25 46.45
N PHE A 2 12.14 -31.24 45.57
CA PHE A 2 12.22 -31.31 44.09
C PHE A 2 10.95 -31.53 43.23
N GLU A 3 9.73 -31.23 43.69
CA GLU A 3 8.55 -31.26 42.78
C GLU A 3 8.59 -30.19 41.67
N TYR A 4 9.33 -29.10 41.88
CA TYR A 4 9.57 -28.05 40.89
C TYR A 4 10.57 -28.42 39.79
N LEU A 5 11.22 -29.60 39.90
CA LEU A 5 12.09 -30.15 38.85
C LEU A 5 11.36 -31.15 37.95
N SER A 6 10.06 -31.40 38.16
CA SER A 6 9.26 -32.09 37.15
C SER A 6 9.35 -31.29 35.86
N PRO A 7 9.79 -31.89 34.74
CA PRO A 7 9.81 -31.18 33.47
C PRO A 7 8.42 -30.62 33.26
N ARG A 8 8.31 -29.30 33.02
CA ARG A 8 7.09 -28.73 32.44
C ARG A 8 6.70 -29.68 31.31
N SER A 9 5.51 -30.28 31.36
CA SER A 9 5.07 -31.24 30.35
C SER A 9 5.35 -30.61 28.99
N LEU A 10 6.26 -31.22 28.22
CA LEU A 10 6.62 -30.70 26.92
C LEU A 10 5.34 -30.62 26.10
N ALA A 11 5.12 -29.48 25.45
CA ALA A 11 4.00 -29.32 24.55
C ALA A 11 4.01 -30.48 23.56
N THR A 12 2.86 -31.09 23.37
CA THR A 12 2.72 -32.15 22.39
C THR A 12 3.00 -31.58 20.99
N PRO A 13 3.47 -32.41 20.04
CA PRO A 13 3.66 -31.95 18.67
C PRO A 13 2.41 -31.26 18.09
N GLN A 14 1.22 -31.73 18.46
CA GLN A 14 -0.04 -31.13 18.04
C GLN A 14 -0.23 -29.70 18.59
N GLU A 15 -0.01 -29.52 19.90
CA GLU A 15 -0.09 -28.17 20.51
C GLU A 15 0.92 -27.22 19.86
N VAL A 16 2.15 -27.70 19.58
CA VAL A 16 3.16 -26.89 18.89
C VAL A 16 2.71 -26.50 17.48
N ILE A 17 2.12 -27.43 16.72
CA ILE A 17 1.58 -27.14 15.38
C ILE A 17 0.50 -26.06 15.46
N GLU A 18 -0.45 -26.18 16.38
CA GLU A 18 -1.53 -25.20 16.56
C GLU A 18 -1.00 -23.80 16.90
N TYR A 19 0.03 -23.70 17.75
CA TYR A 19 0.68 -22.43 18.04
C TYR A 19 1.38 -21.82 16.82
N LEU A 20 2.05 -22.67 16.02
CA LEU A 20 2.73 -22.21 14.80
C LEU A 20 1.73 -21.77 13.72
N GLU A 21 0.62 -22.49 13.54
CA GLU A 21 -0.45 -22.11 12.61
C GLU A 21 -1.09 -20.77 13.01
N LEU A 22 -1.36 -20.57 14.29
CA LEU A 22 -1.88 -19.31 14.80
C LEU A 22 -0.88 -18.16 14.58
N GLN A 23 0.40 -18.40 14.87
CA GLN A 23 1.45 -17.41 14.69
C GLN A 23 1.62 -17.05 13.21
N GLN A 24 1.56 -18.03 12.31
CA GLN A 24 1.60 -17.82 10.87
C GLN A 24 0.40 -17.00 10.39
N ALA A 25 -0.83 -17.38 10.78
CA ALA A 25 -2.04 -16.66 10.41
C ALA A 25 -2.03 -15.20 10.88
N ALA A 26 -1.52 -14.93 12.09
CA ALA A 26 -1.38 -13.57 12.61
C ALA A 26 -0.36 -12.74 11.80
N GLN A 27 0.74 -13.34 11.37
CA GLN A 27 1.72 -12.68 10.52
C GLN A 27 1.16 -12.37 9.13
N ASP A 28 0.49 -13.34 8.52
CA ASP A 28 -0.12 -13.17 7.20
C ASP A 28 -1.19 -12.07 7.20
N PHE A 29 -2.04 -12.06 8.24
CA PHE A 29 -3.04 -11.01 8.42
C PHE A 29 -2.40 -9.62 8.58
N ARG A 30 -1.34 -9.52 9.39
CA ARG A 30 -0.62 -8.25 9.58
C ARG A 30 -0.01 -7.76 8.26
N LEU A 31 0.63 -8.64 7.50
CA LEU A 31 1.25 -8.30 6.22
C LEU A 31 0.20 -7.85 5.19
N GLU A 32 -0.95 -8.52 5.13
CA GLU A 32 -2.03 -8.14 4.23
C GLU A 32 -2.64 -6.78 4.59
N LEU A 33 -2.81 -6.48 5.88
CA LEU A 33 -3.24 -5.15 6.33
C LEU A 33 -2.25 -4.06 5.90
N GLU A 34 -0.96 -4.29 6.11
CA GLU A 34 0.10 -3.36 5.69
C GLU A 34 0.11 -3.17 4.17
N HIS A 35 -0.03 -4.25 3.42
CA HIS A 35 -0.11 -4.22 1.96
C HIS A 35 -1.31 -3.41 1.47
N ARG A 36 -2.51 -3.65 2.03
CA ARG A 36 -3.72 -2.90 1.66
C ARG A 36 -3.64 -1.42 2.00
N ALA A 37 -3.04 -1.07 3.14
CA ALA A 37 -2.83 0.32 3.51
C ALA A 37 -1.90 1.03 2.51
N LYS A 38 -0.79 0.40 2.14
CA LYS A 38 0.15 0.93 1.13
C LYS A 38 -0.51 1.06 -0.25
N LEU A 39 -1.29 0.06 -0.65
CA LEU A 39 -2.01 0.08 -1.92
C LEU A 39 -3.06 1.20 -1.96
N GLY A 40 -3.81 1.39 -0.87
CA GLY A 40 -4.76 2.49 -0.75
C GLY A 40 -4.09 3.86 -0.87
N ALA A 41 -2.95 4.06 -0.19
CA ALA A 41 -2.17 5.29 -0.30
C ALA A 41 -1.63 5.50 -1.73
N TYR A 42 -1.20 4.43 -2.39
CA TYR A 42 -0.76 4.48 -3.79
C TYR A 42 -1.87 4.93 -4.73
N TYR A 43 -3.08 4.39 -4.61
CA TYR A 43 -4.21 4.81 -5.45
C TYR A 43 -4.57 6.27 -5.22
N GLN A 44 -4.60 6.74 -3.97
CA GLN A 44 -4.87 8.15 -3.66
C GLN A 44 -3.83 9.08 -4.30
N TRP A 45 -2.54 8.73 -4.16
CA TRP A 45 -1.47 9.47 -4.80
C TRP A 45 -1.60 9.47 -6.33
N TYR A 46 -1.89 8.31 -6.93
CA TYR A 46 -2.01 8.18 -8.38
C TYR A 46 -3.18 9.01 -8.92
N ASP A 47 -4.33 8.97 -8.24
CA ASP A 47 -5.49 9.77 -8.61
C ASP A 47 -5.17 11.27 -8.57
N GLN A 48 -4.48 11.73 -7.51
CA GLN A 48 -4.03 13.11 -7.40
C GLN A 48 -3.11 13.50 -8.56
N VAL A 49 -2.05 12.73 -8.79
CA VAL A 49 -1.08 13.02 -9.87
C VAL A 49 -1.75 12.98 -11.23
N SER A 50 -2.69 12.06 -11.46
CA SER A 50 -3.44 12.00 -12.72
C SER A 50 -4.33 13.23 -12.94
N ALA A 51 -4.89 13.80 -11.87
CA ALA A 51 -5.70 15.01 -11.93
C ALA A 51 -4.82 16.25 -12.18
N GLU A 52 -3.67 16.34 -11.52
CA GLU A 52 -2.67 17.38 -11.75
C GLU A 52 -2.18 17.35 -13.21
N ASN A 53 -1.73 16.19 -13.70
CA ASN A 53 -1.26 16.04 -15.09
C ASN A 53 -2.33 16.41 -16.13
N ARG A 54 -3.61 16.12 -15.86
CA ARG A 54 -4.71 16.53 -16.75
C ARG A 54 -4.87 18.05 -16.80
N ARG A 55 -4.81 18.72 -15.65
CA ARG A 55 -4.87 20.19 -15.58
C ARG A 55 -3.69 20.83 -16.29
N ASP A 56 -2.49 20.28 -16.09
CA ASP A 56 -1.27 20.78 -16.74
C ASP A 56 -1.38 20.64 -18.27
N LEU A 57 -1.89 19.51 -18.75
CA LEU A 57 -2.11 19.29 -20.18
C LEU A 57 -3.14 20.27 -20.76
N GLU A 58 -4.25 20.51 -20.06
CA GLU A 58 -5.26 21.49 -20.47
C GLU A 58 -4.68 22.91 -20.53
N GLN A 59 -3.84 23.28 -19.55
CA GLN A 59 -3.15 24.57 -19.54
C GLN A 59 -2.20 24.70 -20.74
N MET A 60 -1.36 23.69 -20.99
CA MET A 60 -0.44 23.69 -22.13
C MET A 60 -1.18 23.83 -23.47
N GLN A 61 -2.33 23.16 -23.62
CA GLN A 61 -3.17 23.29 -24.80
C GLN A 61 -3.75 24.71 -24.94
N ALA A 62 -4.20 25.31 -23.84
CA ALA A 62 -4.70 26.69 -23.85
C ALA A 62 -3.60 27.68 -24.25
N GLU A 63 -2.39 27.54 -23.69
CA GLU A 63 -1.23 28.37 -24.03
C GLU A 63 -0.83 28.23 -25.51
N ALA A 64 -0.79 27.01 -26.03
CA ALA A 64 -0.52 26.76 -27.45
C ALA A 64 -1.58 27.41 -28.36
N ASN A 65 -2.86 27.34 -27.97
CA ASN A 65 -3.95 27.99 -28.71
C ASN A 65 -3.82 29.52 -28.71
N LEU A 66 -3.41 30.12 -27.59
CA LEU A 66 -3.16 31.57 -27.51
C LEU A 66 -2.01 31.99 -28.43
N LEU A 67 -0.88 31.28 -28.38
CA LEU A 67 0.28 31.54 -29.24
C LEU A 67 -0.07 31.44 -30.74
N ALA A 68 -0.87 30.43 -31.11
CA ALA A 68 -1.35 30.27 -32.48
C ALA A 68 -2.30 31.40 -32.92
N TRP A 69 -3.10 31.95 -32.00
CA TRP A 69 -3.97 33.10 -32.30
C TRP A 69 -3.16 34.40 -32.49
N PHE A 70 -2.15 34.63 -31.65
CA PHE A 70 -1.27 35.80 -31.79
C PHE A 70 -0.50 35.79 -33.11
N SER A 71 0.04 34.63 -33.52
CA SER A 71 0.78 34.51 -34.78
C SER A 71 -0.11 34.76 -36.00
N ARG A 72 -1.39 34.37 -35.96
CA ARG A 72 -2.37 34.65 -37.02
C ARG A 72 -2.78 36.12 -37.14
N ARG A 73 -2.67 36.92 -36.08
CA ARG A 73 -2.97 38.38 -36.13
C ARG A 73 -1.77 39.23 -36.54
N SER A 74 -0.56 38.67 -36.48
CA SER A 74 0.68 39.36 -36.84
C SER A 74 1.12 39.09 -38.29
N ALA A 75 0.41 38.22 -39.01
CA ALA A 75 0.58 37.96 -40.45
C ALA A 75 -0.47 38.72 -41.25
#